data_AF-A0A149ZLH0-F1
#
_entry.id   AF-A0A149ZLH0-F1
#
_cell.length_a   1.000
_cell.length_b   1.000
_cell.length_c   1.000
_cell.angle_alpha   90.00
_cell.angle_beta   90.00
_cell.angle_gamma   90.00
#
_symmetry.space_group_name_H-M   'P 1'
#
loop_
_entity.id
_entity.type
_entity.pdbx_description
1 polymer ?
#
loop_
_entity_poly.entity_id
_entity_poly.type
_entity_poly.pdbx_seq_one_letter_code
_entity_poly.pdbx_strand_id
1 'polypeptide(L)'
;MIWARPANALNHVEKLEARVTRIVAGFAASDVFWSSGRDPGRFLTNASGSLIVPHMLWEVDSGDVIAVDEVDVGYGGAAPRRAFTLLGELGLSDPVARGIAYSRRSVTQLGCDGTTMLHSIAHADWPGFRLHTPTRIGTSWVLRVTSDNLRNSLQAGATLRPGAGKIGEMIARELDRADLPDWAHGRRTARLFDDCGAAQDAGFVDRCPQRSPVSNRPRTYRLIVEQGLLQLWFELPEPGEAGVLSREARDLIANLNISDDQAGTLEAVNQSASMPHPVKKGP
;
A
#
# COMPACT_ATOMS: atom_id res chain seq x y z
N MET A 1 -2.68 4.98 -19.43
CA MET A 1 -3.81 4.84 -18.50
C MET A 1 -4.81 5.91 -18.85
N ILE A 2 -6.05 5.52 -19.13
CA ILE A 2 -7.15 6.38 -19.53
C ILE A 2 -8.10 6.48 -18.36
N TRP A 3 -8.32 7.68 -17.82
CA TRP A 3 -9.26 7.89 -16.72
C TRP A 3 -10.67 8.10 -17.26
N ALA A 4 -11.60 7.29 -16.77
CA ALA A 4 -12.98 7.31 -17.22
C ALA A 4 -13.95 7.30 -16.04
N ARG A 5 -15.02 8.08 -16.18
CA ARG A 5 -16.24 7.87 -15.39
C ARG A 5 -16.94 6.59 -15.86
N PRO A 6 -17.82 5.99 -15.04
CA PRO A 6 -18.48 4.74 -15.37
C PRO A 6 -19.19 4.79 -16.72
N ALA A 7 -19.97 5.86 -16.96
CA ALA A 7 -20.73 6.07 -18.19
C ALA A 7 -19.88 6.17 -19.48
N ASN A 8 -18.57 6.39 -19.35
CA ASN A 8 -17.65 6.54 -20.48
C ASN A 8 -16.67 5.37 -20.61
N ALA A 9 -16.57 4.49 -19.61
CA ALA A 9 -15.58 3.42 -19.61
C ALA A 9 -15.77 2.47 -20.80
N LEU A 10 -17.01 2.08 -21.09
CA LEU A 10 -17.35 1.24 -22.24
C LEU A 10 -17.06 1.92 -23.57
N ASN A 11 -17.42 3.21 -23.70
CA ASN A 11 -17.10 3.99 -24.89
C ASN A 11 -15.59 4.01 -25.19
N HIS A 12 -14.72 3.97 -24.16
CA HIS A 12 -13.28 3.86 -24.37
C HIS A 12 -12.87 2.48 -24.87
N VAL A 13 -13.44 1.40 -24.33
CA VAL A 13 -13.21 0.03 -24.82
C VAL A 13 -13.61 -0.08 -26.29
N GLU A 14 -14.80 0.41 -26.64
CA GLU A 14 -15.32 0.41 -28.02
C GLU A 14 -14.46 1.23 -28.98
N LYS A 15 -14.07 2.46 -28.59
CA LYS A 15 -13.20 3.31 -29.42
C LYS A 15 -11.82 2.75 -29.66
N LEU A 16 -11.32 1.94 -28.72
CA LEU A 16 -10.05 1.25 -28.87
C LEU A 16 -10.18 -0.03 -29.70
N GLU A 17 -11.41 -0.42 -30.08
CA GLU A 17 -11.72 -1.71 -30.71
C GLU A 17 -11.10 -2.88 -29.94
N ALA A 18 -11.07 -2.76 -28.61
CA ALA A 18 -10.31 -3.63 -27.72
C ALA A 18 -11.25 -4.47 -26.83
N ARG A 19 -10.74 -5.58 -26.28
CA ARG A 19 -11.46 -6.38 -25.28
C ARG A 19 -10.84 -6.22 -23.91
N VAL A 20 -11.67 -6.11 -22.87
CA VAL A 20 -11.20 -6.23 -21.48
C VAL A 20 -10.70 -7.66 -21.23
N THR A 21 -9.45 -7.79 -20.80
CA THR A 21 -8.77 -9.05 -20.51
C THR A 21 -8.55 -9.26 -19.03
N ARG A 22 -8.48 -8.18 -18.24
CA ARG A 22 -8.30 -8.26 -16.79
C ARG A 22 -9.05 -7.14 -16.08
N ILE A 23 -9.66 -7.47 -14.95
CA ILE A 23 -10.31 -6.50 -14.06
C ILE A 23 -9.66 -6.59 -12.68
N VAL A 24 -9.17 -5.47 -12.17
CA VAL A 24 -8.73 -5.33 -10.78
C VAL A 24 -9.68 -4.38 -10.09
N ALA A 25 -10.32 -4.83 -9.01
CA ALA A 25 -11.31 -4.03 -8.29
C ALA A 25 -11.12 -4.16 -6.77
N GLY A 26 -11.44 -3.10 -6.04
CA GLY A 26 -11.31 -3.12 -4.59
C GLY A 26 -12.07 -2.00 -3.89
N PHE A 27 -12.59 -2.31 -2.70
CA PHE A 27 -13.29 -1.32 -1.86
C PHE A 27 -12.37 -0.18 -1.41
N ALA A 28 -11.06 -0.40 -1.34
CA ALA A 28 -10.09 0.64 -1.02
C ALA A 28 -9.14 0.83 -2.20
N ALA A 29 -8.84 2.09 -2.50
CA ALA A 29 -7.83 2.51 -3.46
C ALA A 29 -6.49 1.76 -3.27
N SER A 30 -6.11 1.49 -2.03
CA SER A 30 -4.91 0.70 -1.71
C SER A 30 -4.95 -0.73 -2.23
N ASP A 31 -6.10 -1.41 -2.18
CA ASP A 31 -6.20 -2.79 -2.65
C ASP A 31 -6.02 -2.87 -4.16
N VAL A 32 -6.61 -1.91 -4.89
CA VAL A 32 -6.44 -1.80 -6.33
C VAL A 32 -4.99 -1.54 -6.68
N PHE A 33 -4.32 -0.63 -5.95
CA PHE A 33 -2.90 -0.37 -6.15
C PHE A 33 -2.06 -1.66 -6.04
N TRP A 34 -2.15 -2.37 -4.91
CA TRP A 34 -1.38 -3.59 -4.67
C TRP A 34 -1.71 -4.72 -5.65
N SER A 35 -3.00 -4.90 -5.95
CA SER A 35 -3.43 -5.97 -6.87
C SER A 35 -3.17 -5.66 -8.33
N SER A 36 -3.03 -4.38 -8.70
CA SER A 36 -2.77 -4.01 -10.09
C SER A 36 -1.39 -4.42 -10.57
N GLY A 37 -0.39 -4.40 -9.69
CA GLY A 37 1.03 -4.55 -10.06
C GLY A 37 1.56 -3.39 -10.92
N ARG A 38 0.82 -2.28 -11.03
CA ARG A 38 1.18 -1.17 -11.92
C ARG A 38 2.20 -0.25 -11.27
N ASP A 39 3.07 0.33 -12.11
CA ASP A 39 3.99 1.39 -11.70
C ASP A 39 3.23 2.56 -11.05
N PRO A 40 3.57 2.95 -9.81
CA PRO A 40 2.98 4.09 -9.12
C PRO A 40 2.95 5.38 -9.96
N GLY A 41 3.99 5.61 -10.78
CA GLY A 41 4.10 6.76 -11.67
C GLY A 41 3.07 6.79 -12.80
N ARG A 42 2.28 5.72 -12.99
CA ARG A 42 1.15 5.68 -13.93
C ARG A 42 -0.14 6.24 -13.34
N PHE A 43 -0.22 6.35 -12.01
CA PHE A 43 -1.37 6.93 -11.32
C PHE A 43 -1.20 8.43 -11.17
N LEU A 44 -2.32 9.14 -11.05
CA LEU A 44 -2.30 10.56 -10.73
C LEU A 44 -1.90 10.76 -9.27
N THR A 45 -1.30 11.90 -8.95
CA THR A 45 -1.02 12.32 -7.57
C THR A 45 -1.86 13.55 -7.23
N ASN A 46 -2.41 13.61 -6.03
CA ASN A 46 -3.05 14.82 -5.52
C ASN A 46 -2.00 15.86 -5.07
N ALA A 47 -2.47 17.01 -4.57
CA ALA A 47 -1.60 18.10 -4.09
C ALA A 47 -0.70 17.70 -2.91
N SER A 48 -1.03 16.65 -2.15
CA SER A 48 -0.17 16.12 -1.07
C SER A 48 0.82 15.05 -1.56
N GLY A 49 0.88 14.78 -2.86
CA GLY A 49 1.74 13.76 -3.45
C GLY A 49 1.23 12.32 -3.25
N SER A 50 0.02 12.14 -2.72
CA SER A 50 -0.59 10.82 -2.53
C SER A 50 -1.15 10.32 -3.85
N LEU A 51 -0.98 9.03 -4.12
CA LEU A 51 -1.57 8.41 -5.31
C LEU A 51 -3.10 8.47 -5.24
N ILE A 52 -3.70 8.98 -6.32
CA ILE A 52 -5.11 8.85 -6.64
C ILE A 52 -5.23 7.54 -7.42
N VAL A 53 -5.88 6.55 -6.80
CA VAL A 53 -6.05 5.21 -7.37
C VAL A 53 -7.55 4.95 -7.47
N PRO A 54 -8.07 4.54 -8.64
CA PRO A 54 -9.49 4.28 -8.83
C PRO A 54 -9.91 3.02 -8.06
N HIS A 55 -11.22 2.81 -7.92
CA HIS A 55 -11.77 1.58 -7.33
C HIS A 55 -11.79 0.40 -8.30
N MET A 56 -11.58 0.64 -9.59
CA MET A 56 -11.52 -0.41 -10.60
C MET A 56 -10.56 -0.04 -11.76
N LEU A 57 -9.80 -1.03 -12.22
CA LEU A 57 -8.94 -0.96 -13.40
C LEU A 57 -9.36 -2.04 -14.38
N TRP A 58 -9.50 -1.69 -15.65
CA TRP A 58 -9.68 -2.62 -16.75
C TRP A 58 -8.44 -2.61 -17.62
N GLU A 59 -7.79 -3.76 -17.74
CA GLU A 59 -6.75 -3.97 -18.75
C GLU A 59 -7.41 -4.53 -19.98
N VAL A 60 -7.05 -3.99 -21.13
CA VAL A 60 -7.54 -4.44 -22.42
C VAL A 60 -6.44 -5.16 -23.21
N ASP A 61 -6.82 -5.95 -24.21
CA ASP A 61 -5.90 -6.71 -25.06
C ASP A 61 -4.92 -5.84 -25.87
N SER A 62 -5.22 -4.55 -26.10
CA SER A 62 -4.26 -3.58 -26.64
C SER A 62 -3.08 -3.28 -25.70
N GLY A 63 -3.17 -3.69 -24.43
CA GLY A 63 -2.23 -3.34 -23.36
C GLY A 63 -2.56 -2.03 -22.64
N ASP A 64 -3.57 -1.30 -23.10
CA ASP A 64 -4.08 -0.12 -22.40
C ASP A 64 -4.77 -0.47 -21.08
N VAL A 65 -4.86 0.54 -20.22
CA VAL A 65 -5.55 0.43 -18.93
C VAL A 65 -6.56 1.55 -18.81
N ILE A 66 -7.81 1.20 -18.57
CA ILE A 66 -8.90 2.12 -18.26
C ILE A 66 -9.06 2.15 -16.75
N ALA A 67 -8.78 3.32 -16.16
CA ALA A 67 -9.02 3.62 -14.75
C ALA A 67 -10.46 4.09 -14.58
N VAL A 68 -11.30 3.24 -14.01
CA VAL A 68 -12.71 3.52 -13.79
C VAL A 68 -12.89 4.10 -12.40
N ASP A 69 -13.10 5.40 -12.35
CA ASP A 69 -13.34 6.15 -11.12
C ASP A 69 -14.84 6.29 -10.83
N GLU A 70 -15.21 6.81 -9.66
CA GLU A 70 -16.60 7.03 -9.23
C GLU A 70 -17.48 5.76 -9.22
N VAL A 71 -16.84 4.59 -9.07
CA VAL A 71 -17.49 3.29 -8.81
C VAL A 71 -17.22 2.83 -7.38
N ASP A 72 -18.24 2.25 -6.77
CA ASP A 72 -18.12 1.61 -5.46
C ASP A 72 -18.00 0.10 -5.65
N VAL A 73 -17.01 -0.52 -5.00
CA VAL A 73 -16.77 -1.98 -5.00
C VAL A 73 -16.75 -2.44 -3.55
N GLY A 74 -17.28 -3.63 -3.25
CA GLY A 74 -17.32 -4.23 -1.91
C GLY A 74 -18.46 -3.75 -1.03
N TYR A 75 -18.77 -4.52 0.02
CA TYR A 75 -19.88 -4.26 0.93
C TYR A 75 -19.41 -3.70 2.28
N GLY A 76 -19.71 -2.43 2.53
CA GLY A 76 -19.49 -1.71 3.79
C GLY A 76 -20.70 -0.85 4.23
N GLY A 77 -21.89 -1.12 3.67
CA GLY A 77 -23.15 -0.42 3.97
C GLY A 77 -23.84 0.22 2.75
N ALA A 78 -23.09 0.53 1.67
CA ALA A 78 -23.64 0.96 0.39
C ALA A 78 -23.54 -0.19 -0.63
N ALA A 79 -24.64 -0.51 -1.31
CA ALA A 79 -24.63 -1.56 -2.33
C ALA A 79 -23.84 -1.09 -3.57
N PRO A 80 -22.90 -1.90 -4.11
CA PRO A 80 -22.02 -1.54 -5.24
C PRO A 80 -22.77 -1.58 -6.58
N ARG A 81 -23.92 -0.88 -6.67
CA ARG A 81 -24.84 -0.91 -7.83
C ARG A 81 -24.15 -0.41 -9.09
N ARG A 82 -23.38 0.68 -9.00
CA ARG A 82 -22.68 1.24 -10.17
C ARG A 82 -21.67 0.27 -10.76
N ALA A 83 -20.82 -0.33 -9.92
CA ALA A 83 -19.88 -1.35 -10.37
C ALA A 83 -20.61 -2.57 -10.96
N PHE A 84 -21.63 -3.08 -10.28
CA PHE A 84 -22.40 -4.23 -10.75
C PHE A 84 -23.08 -3.98 -12.10
N THR A 85 -23.77 -2.84 -12.26
CA THR A 85 -24.40 -2.45 -13.53
C THR A 85 -23.37 -2.30 -14.64
N LEU A 86 -22.27 -1.58 -14.39
CA LEU A 86 -21.22 -1.38 -15.39
C LEU A 86 -20.59 -2.70 -15.85
N LEU A 87 -20.37 -3.64 -14.94
CA LEU A 87 -19.84 -4.97 -15.25
C LEU A 87 -20.85 -5.82 -16.05
N GLY A 88 -22.15 -5.65 -15.81
CA GLY A 88 -23.21 -6.26 -16.62
C GLY A 88 -23.29 -5.66 -18.03
N GLU A 89 -23.15 -4.34 -18.15
CA GLU A 89 -23.08 -3.64 -19.44
C GLU A 89 -21.82 -4.02 -20.23
N LEU A 90 -20.71 -4.33 -19.55
CA LEU A 90 -19.51 -4.93 -20.14
C LEU A 90 -19.75 -6.35 -20.69
N GLY A 91 -20.90 -6.97 -20.36
CA GLY A 91 -21.29 -8.30 -20.83
C GLY A 91 -20.89 -9.45 -19.89
N LEU A 92 -20.48 -9.15 -18.65
CA LEU A 92 -20.19 -10.20 -17.67
C LEU A 92 -21.48 -10.82 -17.11
N SER A 93 -21.45 -12.13 -16.87
CA SER A 93 -22.58 -12.81 -16.23
C SER A 93 -22.81 -12.31 -14.80
N ASP A 94 -24.06 -12.33 -14.35
CA ASP A 94 -24.46 -11.92 -12.99
C ASP A 94 -23.58 -12.51 -11.88
N PRO A 95 -23.22 -13.82 -11.88
CA PRO A 95 -22.33 -14.38 -10.86
C PRO A 95 -20.94 -13.75 -10.86
N VAL A 96 -20.36 -13.51 -12.04
CA VAL A 96 -19.02 -12.90 -12.17
C VAL A 96 -19.07 -11.43 -11.79
N ALA A 97 -20.03 -10.67 -12.34
CA ALA A 97 -20.20 -9.26 -12.02
C ALA A 97 -20.44 -9.05 -10.52
N ARG A 98 -21.23 -9.92 -9.88
CA ARG A 98 -21.43 -9.90 -8.42
C ARG A 98 -20.16 -10.27 -7.67
N GLY A 99 -19.45 -11.31 -8.12
CA GLY A 99 -18.19 -11.73 -7.52
C GLY A 99 -17.14 -10.61 -7.52
N ILE A 100 -17.05 -9.82 -8.58
CA ILE A 100 -16.17 -8.64 -8.64
C ILE A 100 -16.73 -7.51 -7.76
N ALA A 101 -17.97 -7.07 -8.03
CA ALA A 101 -18.53 -5.87 -7.43
C ALA A 101 -18.71 -5.98 -5.91
N TYR A 102 -18.99 -7.16 -5.35
CA TYR A 102 -19.27 -7.34 -3.93
C TYR A 102 -18.08 -7.85 -3.12
N SER A 103 -16.96 -8.15 -3.78
CA SER A 103 -15.74 -8.52 -3.07
C SER A 103 -15.06 -7.32 -2.44
N ARG A 104 -14.33 -7.55 -1.35
CA ARG A 104 -13.45 -6.53 -0.78
C ARG A 104 -12.33 -6.19 -1.76
N ARG A 105 -11.81 -7.23 -2.42
CA ARG A 105 -10.75 -7.19 -3.43
C ARG A 105 -11.01 -8.28 -4.45
N SER A 106 -10.85 -8.00 -5.73
CA SER A 106 -10.91 -9.02 -6.79
C SER A 106 -9.89 -8.74 -7.89
N VAL A 107 -9.23 -9.80 -8.34
CA VAL A 107 -8.46 -9.82 -9.58
C VAL A 107 -9.11 -10.86 -10.48
N THR A 108 -9.63 -10.44 -11.62
CA THR A 108 -10.35 -11.30 -12.55
C THR A 108 -9.66 -11.31 -13.89
N GLN A 109 -9.33 -12.49 -14.39
CA GLN A 109 -8.86 -12.69 -15.77
C GLN A 109 -10.05 -13.12 -16.64
N LEU A 110 -10.18 -12.49 -17.80
CA LEU A 110 -11.23 -12.74 -18.79
C LEU A 110 -10.60 -13.39 -20.03
N GLY A 111 -10.76 -14.71 -20.15
CA GLY A 111 -10.28 -15.52 -21.27
C GLY A 111 -11.00 -15.21 -22.59
N CYS A 112 -10.33 -15.52 -23.70
CA CYS A 112 -10.88 -15.30 -25.05
C CYS A 112 -11.95 -16.31 -25.45
N ASP A 113 -11.98 -17.45 -24.78
CA ASP A 113 -12.95 -18.53 -24.90
C ASP A 113 -14.18 -18.32 -23.99
N GLY A 114 -14.30 -17.16 -23.34
CA GLY A 114 -15.33 -16.89 -22.35
C GLY A 114 -15.04 -17.49 -20.97
N THR A 115 -13.91 -18.16 -20.77
CA THR A 115 -13.50 -18.60 -19.44
C THR A 115 -13.20 -17.38 -18.57
N THR A 116 -13.61 -17.45 -17.31
CA THR A 116 -13.34 -16.38 -16.33
C THR A 116 -12.65 -17.00 -15.13
N MET A 117 -11.48 -16.47 -14.78
CA MET A 117 -10.77 -16.84 -13.56
C MET A 117 -10.90 -15.70 -12.56
N LEU A 118 -11.73 -15.91 -11.54
CA LEU A 118 -11.99 -14.93 -10.49
C LEU A 118 -11.18 -15.27 -9.25
N HIS A 119 -10.23 -14.40 -8.91
CA HIS A 119 -9.57 -14.40 -7.60
C HIS A 119 -10.14 -13.29 -6.74
N SER A 120 -11.23 -13.61 -6.05
CA SER A 120 -11.90 -12.71 -5.10
C SER A 120 -11.51 -13.02 -3.67
N ILE A 121 -11.43 -11.98 -2.84
CA ILE A 121 -11.31 -12.10 -1.40
C ILE A 121 -12.51 -11.42 -0.74
N ALA A 122 -13.20 -12.19 0.09
CA ALA A 122 -14.34 -11.68 0.85
C ALA A 122 -13.89 -10.67 1.91
N HIS A 123 -14.82 -9.83 2.35
CA HIS A 123 -14.52 -8.79 3.34
C HIS A 123 -13.98 -9.35 4.67
N ALA A 124 -14.45 -10.53 5.08
CA ALA A 124 -13.98 -11.20 6.30
C ALA A 124 -12.61 -11.89 6.15
N ASP A 125 -12.21 -12.22 4.91
CA ASP A 125 -11.04 -13.05 4.63
C ASP A 125 -9.79 -12.21 4.29
N TRP A 126 -10.00 -10.96 3.87
CA TRP A 126 -8.89 -10.03 3.69
C TRP A 126 -8.54 -9.43 5.04
N PRO A 127 -7.27 -9.42 5.45
CA PRO A 127 -6.91 -8.71 6.66
C PRO A 127 -7.22 -7.24 6.44
N GLY A 128 -7.85 -6.64 7.45
CA GLY A 128 -8.26 -5.24 7.46
C GLY A 128 -7.08 -4.26 7.52
N PHE A 129 -6.12 -4.42 6.63
CA PHE A 129 -5.03 -3.50 6.42
C PHE A 129 -5.58 -2.29 5.69
N ARG A 130 -6.03 -1.33 6.48
CA ARG A 130 -6.28 0.04 6.04
C ARG A 130 -4.95 0.74 5.76
N LEU A 131 -4.10 0.10 4.94
CA LEU A 131 -2.89 0.73 4.44
C LEU A 131 -3.31 1.80 3.46
N HIS A 132 -2.71 2.97 3.57
CA HIS A 132 -2.98 4.06 2.65
C HIS A 132 -2.34 3.77 1.28
N THR A 133 -2.76 4.48 0.24
CA THR A 133 -2.00 4.48 -1.01
C THR A 133 -0.63 5.15 -0.76
N PRO A 134 0.44 4.68 -1.43
CA PRO A 134 1.74 5.31 -1.29
C PRO A 134 1.72 6.82 -1.59
N THR A 135 2.61 7.55 -0.93
CA THR A 135 2.84 8.98 -1.16
C THR A 135 4.22 9.18 -1.75
N ARG A 136 4.34 10.03 -2.76
CA ARG A 136 5.63 10.37 -3.34
C ARG A 136 6.42 11.27 -2.39
N ILE A 137 7.62 10.83 -2.00
CA ILE A 137 8.60 11.67 -1.29
C ILE A 137 9.93 11.56 -2.04
N GLY A 138 10.33 12.65 -2.69
CA GLY A 138 11.46 12.64 -3.61
C GLY A 138 11.24 11.66 -4.76
N THR A 139 12.13 10.69 -4.89
CA THR A 139 12.05 9.60 -5.89
C THR A 139 11.35 8.35 -5.36
N SER A 140 11.06 8.29 -4.06
CA SER A 140 10.52 7.11 -3.40
C SER A 140 9.01 7.16 -3.24
N TRP A 141 8.39 5.98 -3.24
CA TRP A 141 6.99 5.77 -2.92
C TRP A 141 6.87 5.28 -1.48
N VAL A 142 6.34 6.14 -0.62
CA VAL A 142 6.29 5.91 0.82
C VAL A 142 4.94 5.35 1.23
N LEU A 143 4.94 4.12 1.72
CA LEU A 143 3.82 3.49 2.41
C LEU A 143 3.99 3.64 3.92
N ARG A 144 3.02 4.26 4.58
CA ARG A 144 3.02 4.42 6.04
C ARG A 144 2.25 3.29 6.70
N VAL A 145 2.89 2.62 7.64
CA VAL A 145 2.30 1.60 8.51
C VAL A 145 2.26 2.18 9.92
N THR A 146 1.10 2.71 10.29
CA THR A 146 0.89 3.43 11.55
C THR A 146 0.81 2.48 12.74
N SER A 147 0.92 3.03 13.95
CA SER A 147 0.72 2.23 15.15
C SER A 147 -0.71 1.70 15.24
N ASP A 148 -1.72 2.34 14.63
CA ASP A 148 -3.08 1.80 14.50
C ASP A 148 -3.16 0.62 13.52
N ASN A 149 -2.30 0.61 12.50
CA ASN A 149 -2.17 -0.55 11.63
C ASN A 149 -1.55 -1.72 12.41
N LEU A 150 -0.55 -1.45 13.26
CA LEU A 150 0.20 -2.46 14.03
C LEU A 150 -0.50 -2.92 15.33
N ARG A 151 -1.30 -2.05 15.96
CA ARG A 151 -1.95 -2.32 17.26
C ARG A 151 -3.15 -3.24 17.08
N ASN A 152 -3.06 -4.39 17.74
CA ASN A 152 -4.22 -5.18 18.10
C ASN A 152 -5.09 -4.40 19.10
N SER A 153 -6.27 -3.95 18.66
CA SER A 153 -7.36 -3.71 19.61
C SER A 153 -8.69 -4.07 18.97
N LEU A 154 -9.21 -5.22 19.40
CA LEU A 154 -10.62 -5.53 19.44
C LEU A 154 -11.34 -4.41 20.22
N GLN A 155 -12.04 -3.54 19.52
CA GLN A 155 -13.25 -2.92 20.05
C GLN A 155 -14.30 -2.92 18.95
N ALA A 156 -15.46 -3.48 19.32
CA ALA A 156 -16.68 -3.72 18.53
C ALA A 156 -16.62 -4.88 17.51
N GLY A 157 -16.91 -6.09 18.01
CA GLY A 157 -17.60 -7.15 17.26
C GLY A 157 -16.87 -7.79 16.08
N ALA A 158 -16.27 -8.97 16.33
CA ALA A 158 -15.98 -10.01 15.33
C ALA A 158 -15.15 -9.59 14.10
N THR A 159 -13.83 -9.57 14.26
CA THR A 159 -12.82 -10.10 13.30
C THR A 159 -11.44 -9.88 13.92
N LEU A 160 -10.68 -10.96 14.17
CA LEU A 160 -9.32 -10.85 14.71
C LEU A 160 -8.45 -10.05 13.75
N ARG A 161 -7.93 -8.90 14.20
CA ARG A 161 -6.87 -8.19 13.47
C ARG A 161 -5.54 -8.94 13.63
N PRO A 162 -4.74 -9.03 12.57
CA PRO A 162 -3.39 -9.59 12.64
C PRO A 162 -2.46 -8.70 13.47
N GLY A 163 -1.67 -9.29 14.36
CA GLY A 163 -0.60 -8.57 15.09
C GLY A 163 0.53 -8.14 14.16
N ALA A 164 1.48 -7.33 14.69
CA ALA A 164 2.62 -6.79 13.95
C ALA A 164 3.40 -7.85 13.13
N GLY A 165 3.61 -9.05 13.68
CA GLY A 165 4.26 -10.14 12.96
C GLY A 165 3.49 -10.58 11.71
N LYS A 166 2.18 -10.78 11.83
CA LYS A 166 1.31 -11.15 10.69
C LYS A 166 1.15 -10.00 9.68
N ILE A 167 1.31 -8.74 10.08
CA ILE A 167 1.43 -7.62 9.12
C ILE A 167 2.72 -7.74 8.31
N GLY A 168 3.85 -7.96 8.98
CA GLY A 168 5.14 -8.20 8.35
C GLY A 168 5.07 -9.32 7.32
N GLU A 169 4.58 -10.49 7.71
CA GLU A 169 4.48 -11.68 6.84
C GLU A 169 3.64 -11.41 5.59
N MET A 170 2.58 -10.61 5.73
CA MET A 170 1.67 -10.33 4.63
C MET A 170 2.21 -9.28 3.68
N ILE A 171 2.88 -8.25 4.20
CA ILE A 171 3.62 -7.30 3.37
C ILE A 171 4.73 -8.05 2.64
N ALA A 172 5.50 -8.90 3.32
CA ALA A 172 6.53 -9.72 2.72
C ALA A 172 5.96 -10.61 1.61
N ARG A 173 4.84 -11.30 1.84
CA ARG A 173 4.20 -12.15 0.83
C ARG A 173 3.85 -11.40 -0.44
N GLU A 174 3.33 -10.17 -0.35
CA GLU A 174 3.04 -9.36 -1.54
C GLU A 174 4.32 -8.83 -2.19
N LEU A 175 5.35 -8.48 -1.39
CA LEU A 175 6.64 -7.97 -1.85
C LEU A 175 7.66 -9.07 -2.24
N ASP A 176 7.35 -10.35 -2.05
CA ASP A 176 8.18 -11.50 -2.43
C ASP A 176 7.58 -12.24 -3.63
N ARG A 177 6.52 -11.70 -4.23
CA ARG A 177 5.91 -12.27 -5.43
C ARG A 177 6.91 -12.31 -6.58
N ALA A 178 6.98 -13.45 -7.26
CA ALA A 178 7.84 -13.62 -8.43
C ALA A 178 7.43 -12.73 -9.60
N ASP A 179 6.14 -12.35 -9.67
CA ASP A 179 5.56 -11.48 -10.68
C ASP A 179 5.49 -10.00 -10.23
N LEU A 180 6.37 -9.60 -9.31
CA LEU A 180 6.48 -8.18 -8.96
C LEU A 180 6.85 -7.35 -10.20
N PRO A 181 6.41 -6.09 -10.24
CA PRO A 181 6.88 -5.17 -11.26
C PRO A 181 8.28 -4.64 -10.92
N ASP A 182 9.05 -4.27 -11.95
CA ASP A 182 10.45 -3.80 -11.85
C ASP A 182 10.67 -2.71 -10.80
N TRP A 183 9.72 -1.77 -10.65
CA TRP A 183 9.82 -0.69 -9.66
C TRP A 183 9.76 -1.17 -8.22
N ALA A 184 9.18 -2.35 -7.95
CA ALA A 184 9.09 -2.96 -6.63
C ALA A 184 10.14 -4.08 -6.43
N HIS A 185 10.91 -4.41 -7.46
CA HIS A 185 11.99 -5.37 -7.36
C HIS A 185 13.22 -4.75 -6.71
N GLY A 186 14.00 -5.59 -6.05
CA GLY A 186 15.27 -5.22 -5.44
C GLY A 186 15.51 -5.96 -4.14
N ARG A 187 16.73 -5.82 -3.64
CA ARG A 187 17.07 -6.30 -2.30
C ARG A 187 16.32 -5.46 -1.26
N ARG A 188 15.70 -6.11 -0.29
CA ARG A 188 15.05 -5.44 0.84
C ARG A 188 16.12 -5.01 1.84
N THR A 189 16.06 -3.78 2.32
CA THR A 189 16.98 -3.27 3.37
C THR A 189 16.19 -2.58 4.46
N ALA A 190 16.61 -2.75 5.72
CA ALA A 190 16.00 -2.07 6.86
C ALA A 190 16.96 -1.07 7.49
N ARG A 191 16.40 0.05 7.98
CA ARG A 191 17.07 1.01 8.86
C ARG A 191 16.17 1.31 10.04
N LEU A 192 16.70 1.17 11.24
CA LEU A 192 16.01 1.56 12.46
C LEU A 192 16.64 2.82 13.04
N PHE A 193 15.80 3.76 13.43
CA PHE A 193 16.17 5.03 14.03
C PHE A 193 15.74 5.08 15.50
N ASP A 194 16.60 5.68 16.33
CA ASP A 194 16.32 5.85 17.75
C ASP A 194 15.11 6.76 17.97
N ASP A 195 15.01 7.83 17.18
CA ASP A 195 13.89 8.78 17.21
C ASP A 195 13.59 9.40 15.83
N CYS A 196 12.59 10.30 15.79
CA CYS A 196 12.23 11.05 14.59
C CYS A 196 13.33 11.96 14.06
N GLY A 197 14.10 12.58 14.94
CA GLY A 197 15.16 13.50 14.57
C GLY A 197 16.23 12.77 13.77
N ALA A 198 16.66 11.61 14.25
CA ALA A 198 17.60 10.75 13.55
C ALA A 198 17.11 10.32 12.15
N ALA A 199 15.82 9.99 12.02
CA ALA A 199 15.24 9.68 10.72
C ALA A 199 15.21 10.91 9.78
N GLN A 200 14.87 12.08 10.31
CA GLN A 200 14.85 13.33 9.54
C GLN A 200 16.25 13.77 9.10
N ASP A 201 17.24 13.68 9.99
CA ASP A 201 18.65 13.98 9.71
C ASP A 201 19.21 13.03 8.64
N ALA A 202 18.72 11.78 8.60
CA ALA A 202 19.01 10.81 7.55
C ALA A 202 18.21 11.05 6.24
N GLY A 203 17.38 12.09 6.17
CA GLY A 203 16.62 12.49 4.98
C GLY A 203 15.20 11.92 4.88
N PHE A 204 14.74 11.15 5.86
CA PHE A 204 13.39 10.59 5.91
C PHE A 204 12.39 11.57 6.55
N VAL A 205 12.06 12.62 5.80
CA VAL A 205 11.16 13.68 6.27
C VAL A 205 9.72 13.39 5.83
N ASP A 206 8.83 13.13 6.79
CA ASP A 206 7.40 13.03 6.51
C ASP A 206 6.80 14.43 6.30
N ARG A 207 6.57 14.81 5.03
CA ARG A 207 5.93 16.08 4.67
C ARG A 207 4.41 16.00 4.59
N CYS A 208 3.79 14.89 5.01
CA CYS A 208 2.35 14.73 4.88
C CYS A 208 1.63 15.84 5.67
N PRO A 209 0.78 16.65 5.03
CA PRO A 209 0.08 17.73 5.72
C PRO A 209 -0.82 17.13 6.81
N GLN A 210 -0.75 17.72 8.01
CA GLN A 210 -1.51 17.40 9.22
C GLN A 210 -3.05 17.42 9.00
N ARG A 211 -3.60 16.46 8.26
CA ARG A 211 -5.05 16.32 8.02
C ARG A 211 -5.55 14.90 8.24
N SER A 212 -4.80 14.08 8.98
CA SER A 212 -5.39 12.85 9.52
C SER A 212 -6.26 13.24 10.72
N PRO A 213 -7.56 12.90 10.75
CA PRO A 213 -8.45 13.19 11.90
C PRO A 213 -8.07 12.40 13.16
N VAL A 214 -7.08 11.52 13.06
CA VAL A 214 -6.61 10.64 14.15
C VAL A 214 -5.35 11.23 14.77
N SER A 215 -5.59 12.04 15.82
CA SER A 215 -4.63 12.60 16.80
C SER A 215 -3.56 13.57 16.29
N ASN A 216 -3.45 14.72 16.97
CA ASN A 216 -2.40 15.74 16.83
C ASN A 216 -0.99 15.27 17.24
N ARG A 217 -0.73 13.95 17.31
CA ARG A 217 0.58 13.45 17.68
C ARG A 217 1.49 13.44 16.46
N PRO A 218 2.74 13.94 16.56
CA PRO A 218 3.73 13.69 15.53
C PRO A 218 3.86 12.17 15.36
N ARG A 219 3.70 11.67 14.13
CA ARG A 219 3.86 10.25 13.85
C ARG A 219 5.34 9.92 13.84
N THR A 220 5.74 8.94 14.64
CA THR A 220 7.14 8.57 14.82
C THR A 220 7.47 7.34 13.99
N TYR A 221 7.96 7.55 12.76
CA TYR A 221 8.45 6.46 11.91
C TYR A 221 9.89 6.13 12.28
N ARG A 222 10.09 4.94 12.85
CA ARG A 222 11.39 4.52 13.39
C ARG A 222 12.02 3.42 12.56
N LEU A 223 11.23 2.54 11.95
CA LEU A 223 11.74 1.52 11.05
C LEU A 223 11.36 1.90 9.62
N ILE A 224 12.38 2.06 8.78
CA ILE A 224 12.23 2.28 7.35
C ILE A 224 12.74 1.04 6.64
N VAL A 225 11.89 0.44 5.80
CA VAL A 225 12.27 -0.69 4.95
C VAL A 225 12.18 -0.25 3.50
N GLU A 226 13.23 -0.47 2.73
CA GLU A 226 13.34 -0.07 1.33
C GLU A 226 13.38 -1.32 0.44
N GLN A 227 12.67 -1.29 -0.68
CA GLN A 227 12.73 -2.32 -1.72
C GLN A 227 12.37 -1.70 -3.08
N GLY A 228 13.35 -1.63 -3.99
CA GLY A 228 13.18 -0.92 -5.26
C GLY A 228 12.89 0.57 -5.03
N LEU A 229 11.81 1.07 -5.62
CA LEU A 229 11.30 2.44 -5.42
C LEU A 229 10.35 2.57 -4.23
N LEU A 230 10.00 1.47 -3.56
CA LEU A 230 9.09 1.46 -2.41
C LEU A 230 9.86 1.66 -1.10
N GLN A 231 9.32 2.49 -0.23
CA GLN A 231 9.72 2.60 1.17
C GLN A 231 8.52 2.34 2.08
N LEU A 232 8.67 1.45 3.04
CA LEU A 232 7.72 1.14 4.10
C LEU A 232 8.17 1.84 5.37
N TRP A 233 7.34 2.77 5.87
CA TRP A 233 7.65 3.56 7.06
C TRP A 233 6.77 3.07 8.20
N PHE A 234 7.37 2.41 9.18
CA PHE A 234 6.68 1.80 10.32
C PHE A 234 6.75 2.68 11.55
N GLU A 235 5.59 2.98 12.12
CA GLU A 235 5.45 3.68 13.38
C GLU A 235 5.54 2.68 14.53
N LEU A 236 6.73 2.58 15.13
CA LEU A 236 7.00 1.68 16.24
C LEU A 236 6.87 2.40 17.58
N PRO A 237 6.52 1.69 18.67
CA PRO A 237 6.58 2.27 20.01
C PRO A 237 7.99 2.79 20.32
N GLU A 238 8.10 3.71 21.29
CA GLU A 238 9.39 4.18 21.80
C GLU A 238 10.27 2.99 22.25
N PRO A 239 11.60 3.10 22.10
CA PRO A 239 12.48 2.02 22.52
C PRO A 239 12.35 1.85 24.04
N GLY A 240 12.56 0.63 24.52
CA GLY A 240 12.72 0.37 25.95
C GLY A 240 14.07 0.89 26.44
N GLU A 241 14.78 0.10 27.24
CA GLU A 241 16.16 0.40 27.61
C GLU A 241 17.03 0.68 26.37
N ALA A 242 17.95 1.64 26.50
CA ALA A 242 18.74 2.20 25.41
C ALA A 242 19.40 1.09 24.57
N GLY A 243 19.12 1.10 23.27
CA GLY A 243 19.73 0.19 22.28
C GLY A 243 19.08 -1.19 22.14
N VAL A 244 18.05 -1.54 22.93
CA VAL A 244 17.36 -2.83 22.77
C VAL A 244 16.14 -2.67 21.87
N LEU A 245 16.16 -3.38 20.74
CA LEU A 245 14.99 -3.51 19.86
C LEU A 245 13.78 -4.02 20.65
N SER A 246 12.65 -3.32 20.54
CA SER A 246 11.40 -3.87 21.07
C SER A 246 11.12 -5.22 20.41
N ARG A 247 10.41 -6.10 21.13
CA ARG A 247 10.04 -7.42 20.59
C ARG A 247 9.23 -7.26 19.30
N GLU A 248 8.36 -6.27 19.25
CA GLU A 248 7.54 -5.96 18.07
C GLU A 248 8.39 -5.56 16.87
N ALA A 249 9.47 -4.80 17.06
CA ALA A 249 10.37 -4.42 15.99
C ALA A 249 11.12 -5.64 15.44
N ARG A 250 11.60 -6.53 16.32
CA ARG A 250 12.26 -7.78 15.95
C ARG A 250 11.32 -8.72 15.21
N ASP A 251 10.13 -8.94 15.74
CA ASP A 251 9.10 -9.79 15.12
C ASP A 251 8.74 -9.23 13.74
N LEU A 252 8.61 -7.91 13.60
CA LEU A 252 8.30 -7.28 12.32
C LEU A 252 9.44 -7.46 11.30
N ILE A 253 10.70 -7.21 11.68
CA ILE A 253 11.87 -7.36 10.79
C ILE A 253 12.01 -8.81 10.33
N ALA A 254 11.90 -9.77 11.26
CA ALA A 254 11.99 -11.20 10.94
C ALA A 254 10.90 -11.62 9.96
N ASN A 255 9.66 -11.18 10.18
CA ASN A 255 8.53 -11.49 9.32
C ASN A 255 8.53 -10.73 7.99
N LEU A 256 9.34 -9.68 7.86
CA LEU A 256 9.61 -9.00 6.59
C LEU A 256 10.67 -9.71 5.75
N ASN A 257 11.12 -10.92 6.12
CA ASN A 257 12.14 -11.69 5.39
C ASN A 257 13.42 -10.87 5.10
N ILE A 258 13.80 -9.99 6.00
CA ILE A 258 15.03 -9.19 5.90
C ILE A 258 16.13 -9.99 6.58
N SER A 259 17.15 -10.41 5.83
CA SER A 259 18.26 -11.15 6.41
C SER A 259 19.14 -10.26 7.30
N ASP A 260 19.88 -10.85 8.24
CA ASP A 260 20.70 -10.09 9.19
C ASP A 260 21.80 -9.26 8.50
N ASP A 261 22.29 -9.70 7.35
CA ASP A 261 23.23 -8.95 6.50
C ASP A 261 22.58 -7.84 5.66
N GLN A 262 21.24 -7.77 5.64
CA GLN A 262 20.40 -6.76 4.99
C GLN A 262 19.84 -5.71 5.94
N ALA A 263 19.79 -6.04 7.22
CA ALA A 263 19.54 -5.08 8.27
C ALA A 263 20.82 -4.23 8.40
N GLY A 264 20.87 -3.12 7.65
CA GLY A 264 21.94 -2.14 7.80
C GLY A 264 22.09 -1.83 9.28
N THR A 265 23.31 -1.96 9.79
CA THR A 265 23.70 -2.08 11.21
C THR A 265 22.53 -1.74 12.15
N LEU A 266 21.87 -2.76 12.69
CA LEU A 266 20.88 -2.60 13.77
C LEU A 266 21.50 -2.01 15.05
N GLU A 267 22.82 -1.81 15.07
CA GLU A 267 23.48 -0.94 16.00
C GLU A 267 23.06 0.50 15.68
N ALA A 268 22.27 1.06 16.60
CA ALA A 268 21.97 2.48 16.73
C ALA A 268 23.03 3.33 16.02
N VAL A 269 22.57 4.23 15.14
CA VAL A 269 23.41 5.29 14.54
C VAL A 269 23.83 6.23 15.68
N ASN A 270 24.75 5.76 16.52
CA ASN A 270 25.37 6.46 17.64
C ASN A 270 26.63 7.18 17.17
N GLN A 271 26.61 7.70 15.96
CA GLN A 271 27.70 8.51 15.41
C GLN A 271 27.13 9.73 14.70
N SER A 272 26.88 10.80 15.46
CA SER A 272 27.61 12.07 15.32
C SER A 272 26.84 13.26 15.93
N ALA A 273 27.14 13.59 17.19
CA ALA A 273 27.02 14.97 17.69
C ALA A 273 28.02 15.26 18.82
N SER A 274 29.26 14.79 18.71
CA SER A 274 30.39 15.39 19.43
C SER A 274 31.16 16.28 18.47
N MET A 275 30.58 17.44 18.14
CA MET A 275 31.39 18.55 17.65
C MET A 275 32.20 19.08 18.85
N PRO A 276 33.54 19.16 18.78
CA PRO A 276 34.30 19.85 19.81
C PRO A 276 33.91 21.34 19.79
N HIS A 277 33.42 21.84 20.92
CA HIS A 277 33.26 23.27 21.11
C HIS A 277 34.59 23.97 20.81
N PRO A 278 34.62 25.03 19.98
CA PRO A 278 35.79 25.85 19.86
C PRO A 278 36.00 26.55 21.22
N VAL A 279 37.07 26.17 21.90
CA VAL A 279 37.58 26.90 23.07
C VAL A 279 37.86 28.32 22.61
N LYS A 280 37.00 29.26 23.03
CA LYS A 280 37.31 30.69 22.98
C LYS A 280 38.52 30.92 23.88
N LYS A 281 39.71 31.01 23.29
CA LYS A 281 40.83 31.70 23.91
C LYS A 281 40.61 33.20 23.75
N GLY A 282 40.63 33.90 24.86
CA GLY A 282 40.94 35.32 24.89
C GLY A 282 40.81 35.89 26.29
N PRO A 283 41.33 37.10 26.52
CA PRO A 283 42.56 37.69 26.00
C PRO A 283 43.79 37.31 26.84
#